data_AF-A0A3D5L8E0-F1
#
_entry.id   AF-A0A3D5L8E0-F1
#
_cell.length_a   1.000
_cell.length_b   1.000
_cell.length_c   1.000
_cell.angle_alpha   90.00
_cell.angle_beta   90.00
_cell.angle_gamma   90.00
#
_symmetry.space_group_name_H-M   'P 1'
#
loop_
_entity.id
_entity.type
_entity.pdbx_description
1 polymer ?
#
loop_
_entity_poly.entity_id
_entity_poly.type
_entity_poly.pdbx_seq_one_letter_code
_entity_poly.pdbx_strand_id
1 'polypeptide(L)'
;MISKTAKTKSIILDLLSDGMEHTSDEMRSRLREEGIEVDKQSSTLKMAIYQLRVNGSEIYSRDRGVYQLKEEKKQAMLAEFITLMPEEKNTSYYTYIHTDGNIVLNGKLNREIDSRQIEIKITNDGMKIALIPNGEKNHRFTKSGKTKNMELLKRLKSNHISVPTAYEMKLDKKTGVWIGTVNKNNVKKGKQITKK
;
A
#
# COMPACT_ATOMS: atom_id res chain seq x y z
N MET A 1 23.10 17.04 11.73
CA MET A 1 24.50 16.58 11.59
C MET A 1 24.56 15.10 11.90
N ILE A 2 25.08 14.27 10.98
CA ILE A 2 25.34 12.85 11.27
C ILE A 2 26.60 12.79 12.14
N SER A 3 26.58 12.06 13.25
CA SER A 3 27.73 11.95 14.15
C SER A 3 28.91 11.26 13.45
N LYS A 4 30.15 11.59 13.84
CA LYS A 4 31.38 10.96 13.31
C LYS A 4 31.26 9.42 13.34
N THR A 5 30.74 8.86 14.42
CA THR A 5 30.48 7.43 14.61
C THR A 5 29.45 6.86 13.63
N ALA A 6 28.37 7.58 13.34
CA ALA A 6 27.36 7.14 12.38
C ALA A 6 27.92 7.15 10.94
N LYS A 7 28.73 8.17 10.59
CA LYS A 7 29.42 8.23 9.30
C LYS A 7 30.43 7.08 9.15
N THR A 8 31.21 6.79 10.20
CA THR A 8 32.14 5.64 10.23
C THR A 8 31.41 4.31 9.99
N LYS A 9 30.27 4.07 10.66
CA LYS A 9 29.48 2.85 10.47
C LYS A 9 28.95 2.70 9.04
N SER A 10 28.45 3.79 8.45
CA SER A 10 27.95 3.78 7.08
C SER A 10 29.03 3.38 6.08
N ILE A 11 30.23 3.96 6.20
CA ILE A 11 31.35 3.68 5.29
C ILE A 11 31.84 2.23 5.42
N ILE A 12 31.90 1.71 6.64
CA ILE A 12 32.29 0.31 6.87
C ILE A 12 31.25 -0.64 6.28
N LEU A 13 29.96 -0.36 6.48
CA LEU A 13 28.90 -1.21 5.95
C LEU A 13 28.85 -1.18 4.41
N ASP A 14 29.05 -0.02 3.81
CA ASP A 14 29.15 0.16 2.36
C ASP A 14 30.33 -0.64 1.79
N LEU A 15 31.51 -0.53 2.41
CA LEU A 15 32.69 -1.31 2.01
C LEU A 15 32.41 -2.83 2.08
N LEU A 16 31.83 -3.31 3.18
CA LEU A 16 31.54 -4.74 3.36
C LEU A 16 30.34 -5.24 2.53
N SER A 17 29.61 -4.34 1.83
CA SER A 17 28.40 -4.70 1.10
C SER A 17 28.66 -5.49 -0.18
N ASP A 18 29.90 -5.50 -0.66
CA ASP A 18 30.34 -6.34 -1.78
C ASP A 18 30.42 -7.83 -1.41
N GLY A 19 30.24 -8.15 -0.12
CA GLY A 19 30.27 -9.51 0.40
C GLY A 19 31.67 -10.12 0.45
N MET A 20 32.74 -9.35 0.25
CA MET A 20 34.13 -9.81 0.25
C MET A 20 34.80 -9.60 1.61
N GLU A 21 35.94 -10.25 1.80
CA GLU A 21 36.77 -10.05 2.99
C GLU A 21 37.51 -8.72 2.90
N HIS A 22 37.40 -7.89 3.94
CA HIS A 22 38.12 -6.64 4.08
C HIS A 22 38.91 -6.57 5.39
N THR A 23 40.12 -6.05 5.28
CA THR A 23 41.02 -5.81 6.40
C THR A 23 40.73 -4.50 7.12
N SER A 24 41.18 -4.41 8.37
CA SER A 24 41.09 -3.19 9.17
C SER A 24 41.86 -2.03 8.53
N ASP A 25 42.91 -2.31 7.76
CA ASP A 25 43.70 -1.27 7.09
C ASP A 25 42.98 -0.76 5.84
N GLU A 26 42.31 -1.61 5.07
CA GLU A 26 41.44 -1.19 3.96
C GLU A 26 40.30 -0.30 4.47
N MET A 27 39.65 -0.69 5.57
CA MET A 27 38.63 0.14 6.22
C MET A 27 39.17 1.51 6.64
N ARG A 28 40.36 1.57 7.22
CA ARG A 28 41.00 2.85 7.61
C ARG A 28 41.38 3.70 6.40
N SER A 29 41.84 3.09 5.31
CA SER A 29 42.13 3.80 4.07
C SER A 29 40.86 4.40 3.48
N ARG A 30 39.77 3.63 3.43
CA ARG A 30 38.45 4.11 2.96
C ARG A 30 37.90 5.25 3.82
N LEU A 31 38.04 5.15 5.15
CA LEU A 31 37.62 6.22 6.06
C LEU A 31 38.44 7.50 5.84
N ARG A 32 39.74 7.40 5.54
CA ARG A 32 40.60 8.56 5.24
C ARG A 32 40.22 9.24 3.93
N GLU A 33 39.91 8.48 2.88
CA GLU A 33 39.37 9.02 1.62
C GLU A 33 38.10 9.86 1.85
N GLU A 34 37.27 9.45 2.81
CA GLU A 34 36.02 10.11 3.19
C GLU A 34 36.18 11.21 4.27
N GLY A 35 37.43 11.60 4.55
CA GLY A 35 37.80 12.68 5.49
C GLY A 35 37.68 12.31 6.97
N ILE A 36 37.70 11.01 7.32
CA ILE A 36 37.65 10.51 8.70
C ILE A 36 38.98 9.85 9.05
N GLU A 37 39.80 10.56 9.84
CA GLU A 37 40.99 9.95 10.42
C GLU A 37 40.65 9.09 11.64
N VAL A 38 41.11 7.84 11.59
CA VAL A 38 41.06 6.87 12.67
C VAL A 38 42.46 6.29 12.86
N ASP A 39 43.07 6.60 14.00
CA ASP A 39 44.38 6.07 14.36
C ASP A 39 44.37 4.54 14.51
N LYS A 40 45.48 3.88 14.19
CA LYS A 40 45.67 2.43 14.32
C LYS A 40 45.48 1.95 15.76
N GLN A 41 45.84 2.76 16.76
CA GLN A 41 45.67 2.42 18.19
C GLN A 41 44.25 2.72 18.71
N SER A 42 43.44 3.45 17.94
CA SER A 42 42.08 3.83 18.34
C SER A 42 41.12 2.64 18.35
N SER A 43 40.29 2.55 19.39
CA SER A 43 39.21 1.55 19.48
C SER A 43 38.01 1.86 18.57
N THR A 44 37.99 3.02 17.89
CA THR A 44 36.85 3.53 17.11
C THR A 44 36.37 2.55 16.03
N LEU A 45 37.29 1.96 15.26
CA LEU A 45 36.93 0.99 14.21
C LEU A 45 36.28 -0.28 14.81
N LYS A 46 36.89 -0.84 15.86
CA LYS A 46 36.37 -2.03 16.55
C LYS A 46 34.99 -1.76 17.15
N MET A 47 34.81 -0.58 17.74
CA MET A 47 33.54 -0.16 18.32
C MET A 47 32.45 0.01 17.25
N ALA A 48 32.80 0.58 16.09
CA ALA A 48 31.86 0.72 14.97
C ALA A 48 31.39 -0.65 14.46
N ILE A 49 32.32 -1.59 14.26
CA ILE A 49 32.01 -2.96 13.84
C ILE A 49 31.17 -3.69 14.88
N TYR A 50 31.51 -3.55 16.16
CA TYR A 50 30.72 -4.11 17.27
C TYR A 50 29.28 -3.58 17.26
N GLN A 51 29.10 -2.26 17.11
CA GLN A 51 27.76 -1.67 17.02
C GLN A 51 26.99 -2.13 15.79
N LEU A 52 27.65 -2.32 14.63
CA LEU A 52 27.01 -2.86 13.43
C LEU A 52 26.48 -4.29 13.68
N ARG A 53 27.26 -5.14 14.37
CA ARG A 53 26.81 -6.49 14.77
C ARG A 53 25.60 -6.45 15.67
N VAL A 54 25.64 -5.62 16.72
CA VAL A 54 24.52 -5.45 17.66
C VAL A 54 23.26 -4.93 16.94
N ASN A 55 23.45 -4.11 15.89
CA ASN A 55 22.36 -3.55 15.08
C ASN A 55 21.84 -4.50 13.98
N GLY A 56 22.27 -5.76 13.96
CA GLY A 56 21.72 -6.80 13.09
C GLY A 56 22.48 -7.07 11.79
N SER A 57 23.65 -6.44 11.57
CA SER A 57 24.51 -6.82 10.44
C SER A 57 25.28 -8.10 10.77
N GLU A 58 25.14 -9.15 9.96
CA GLU A 58 25.89 -10.41 10.09
C GLU A 58 27.35 -10.26 9.61
N ILE A 59 28.16 -9.49 10.36
CA ILE A 59 29.58 -9.31 10.08
C ILE A 59 30.38 -10.38 10.82
N TYR A 60 31.03 -11.30 10.12
CA TYR A 60 31.93 -12.28 10.73
C TYR A 60 33.39 -11.90 10.54
N SER A 61 34.26 -12.49 11.36
CA SER A 61 35.70 -12.32 11.29
C SER A 61 36.35 -13.68 11.20
N ARG A 62 36.99 -13.97 10.07
CA ARG A 62 37.77 -15.19 9.90
C ARG A 62 39.08 -15.12 10.68
N ASP A 63 39.78 -13.99 10.55
CA ASP A 63 41.04 -13.71 11.21
C ASP A 63 41.00 -12.37 11.96
N ARG A 64 41.96 -12.18 12.87
CA ARG A 64 42.07 -10.94 13.64
C ARG A 64 42.28 -9.75 12.71
N GLY A 65 41.25 -8.90 12.61
CA GLY A 65 41.30 -7.69 11.81
C GLY A 65 40.78 -7.84 10.38
N VAL A 66 40.22 -9.00 10.02
CA VAL A 66 39.53 -9.27 8.76
C VAL A 66 38.04 -9.41 9.02
N TYR A 67 37.20 -8.82 8.17
CA TYR A 67 35.75 -8.80 8.33
C TYR A 67 35.05 -9.00 6.99
N GLN A 68 33.89 -9.65 7.01
CA GLN A 68 33.06 -9.90 5.84
C GLN A 68 31.59 -9.81 6.24
N LEU A 69 30.76 -9.18 5.41
CA LEU A 69 29.31 -9.24 5.56
C LEU A 69 28.82 -10.55 4.96
N LYS A 70 28.13 -11.36 5.75
CA LYS A 70 27.45 -12.54 5.22
C LYS A 70 26.22 -12.07 4.45
N GLU A 71 26.16 -12.33 3.16
CA GLU A 71 24.91 -12.15 2.41
C GLU A 71 23.79 -12.92 3.11
N GLU A 72 22.73 -12.22 3.50
CA GLU A 72 21.51 -12.87 3.96
C GLU A 72 21.01 -13.76 2.81
N LYS A 73 20.99 -15.08 3.03
CA LYS A 73 20.30 -16.08 2.18
C LYS A 73 18.79 -15.83 2.00
N LYS A 74 18.26 -14.64 2.30
CA LYS A 74 16.84 -14.29 2.06
C LYS A 74 16.46 -14.46 0.60
N GLN A 75 17.34 -14.09 -0.33
CA GLN A 75 17.08 -14.31 -1.76
C GLN A 75 17.12 -15.79 -2.16
N ALA A 76 18.00 -16.59 -1.56
CA ALA A 76 18.03 -18.04 -1.81
C ALA A 76 16.77 -18.75 -1.28
N MET A 77 16.25 -18.34 -0.12
CA MET A 77 14.98 -18.87 0.43
C MET A 77 13.78 -18.57 -0.47
N LEU A 78 13.83 -17.45 -1.20
CA LEU A 78 12.72 -16.99 -2.04
C LEU A 78 12.88 -17.35 -3.52
N ALA A 79 13.90 -18.13 -3.88
CA ALA A 79 14.21 -18.48 -5.27
C ALA A 79 13.08 -19.27 -5.96
N GLU A 80 12.23 -19.96 -5.20
CA GLU A 80 11.06 -20.69 -5.73
C GLU A 80 9.79 -19.82 -5.85
N PHE A 81 9.81 -18.58 -5.36
CA PHE A 81 8.64 -17.71 -5.33
C PHE A 81 8.59 -16.80 -6.56
N ILE A 82 7.39 -16.62 -7.11
CA ILE A 82 7.15 -15.68 -8.21
C ILE A 82 6.73 -14.33 -7.63
N THR A 83 7.43 -13.27 -8.03
CA THR A 83 7.04 -11.90 -7.70
C THR A 83 5.84 -11.48 -8.55
N LEU A 84 4.69 -11.26 -7.92
CA LEU A 84 3.53 -10.69 -8.59
C LEU A 84 3.62 -9.16 -8.57
N MET A 85 3.63 -8.56 -9.77
CA MET A 85 3.56 -7.10 -9.89
C MET A 85 2.17 -6.59 -9.50
N PRO A 86 2.07 -5.46 -8.79
CA PRO A 86 0.79 -4.87 -8.47
C PRO A 86 0.08 -4.44 -9.76
N GLU A 87 -1.21 -4.72 -9.85
CA GLU A 87 -2.03 -4.20 -10.95
C GLU A 87 -2.08 -2.66 -10.90
N GLU A 88 -1.93 -2.01 -12.05
CA GLU A 88 -2.20 -0.58 -12.18
C GLU A 88 -3.68 -0.29 -11.90
N LYS A 89 -3.92 0.49 -10.85
CA LYS A 89 -5.29 0.81 -10.43
C LYS A 89 -5.83 1.99 -11.23
N ASN A 90 -6.61 1.71 -12.28
CA ASN A 90 -7.43 2.72 -12.93
C ASN A 90 -8.67 2.98 -12.04
N THR A 91 -8.65 4.07 -11.27
CA THR A 91 -9.60 4.29 -10.16
C THR A 91 -10.70 5.29 -10.53
N SER A 92 -11.72 4.81 -11.24
CA SER A 92 -13.01 5.51 -11.33
C SER A 92 -13.72 5.54 -9.96
N TYR A 93 -14.61 6.50 -9.78
CA TYR A 93 -15.46 6.60 -8.59
C TYR A 93 -16.66 5.65 -8.74
N TYR A 94 -16.89 4.79 -7.75
CA TYR A 94 -17.95 3.78 -7.84
C TYR A 94 -18.78 3.70 -6.56
N THR A 95 -20.08 3.46 -6.75
CA THR A 95 -21.00 2.96 -5.73
C THR A 95 -21.49 1.59 -6.14
N TYR A 96 -21.35 0.60 -5.27
CA TYR A 96 -21.79 -0.77 -5.49
C TYR A 96 -23.08 -1.04 -4.72
N ILE A 97 -23.96 -1.84 -5.31
CA ILE A 97 -25.16 -2.35 -4.64
C ILE A 97 -25.09 -3.88 -4.71
N HIS A 98 -25.01 -4.51 -3.54
CA HIS A 98 -24.88 -5.96 -3.40
C HIS A 98 -26.25 -6.66 -3.31
N THR A 99 -26.25 -7.98 -3.47
CA THR A 99 -27.44 -8.83 -3.46
C THR A 99 -28.21 -8.83 -2.14
N ASP A 100 -27.55 -8.45 -1.05
CA ASP A 100 -28.10 -8.32 0.30
C ASP A 100 -28.60 -6.90 0.63
N GLY A 101 -28.56 -5.99 -0.35
CA GLY A 101 -29.00 -4.60 -0.22
C GLY A 101 -27.96 -3.67 0.39
N ASN A 102 -26.72 -4.15 0.63
CA ASN A 102 -25.63 -3.26 1.02
C ASN A 102 -25.23 -2.34 -0.14
N ILE A 103 -25.12 -1.06 0.19
CA ILE A 103 -24.60 0.00 -0.67
C ILE A 103 -23.19 0.32 -0.18
N VAL A 104 -22.20 0.27 -1.07
CA VAL A 104 -20.79 0.43 -0.74
C VAL A 104 -20.14 1.47 -1.65
N LEU A 105 -19.62 2.53 -1.06
CA LEU A 105 -18.77 3.50 -1.75
C LEU A 105 -17.37 2.92 -1.88
N ASN A 106 -16.75 3.01 -3.06
CA ASN A 106 -15.34 2.65 -3.18
C ASN A 106 -14.46 3.64 -2.40
N GLY A 107 -13.24 3.22 -2.04
CA GLY A 107 -12.36 4.01 -1.16
C GLY A 107 -11.98 5.39 -1.73
N LYS A 108 -12.09 5.61 -3.04
CA LYS A 108 -11.89 6.93 -3.65
C LYS A 108 -13.11 7.82 -3.42
N LEU A 109 -14.30 7.36 -3.79
CA LEU A 109 -15.56 8.10 -3.60
C LEU A 109 -15.84 8.39 -2.12
N ASN A 110 -15.59 7.43 -1.23
CA ASN A 110 -15.79 7.60 0.21
C ASN A 110 -14.89 8.68 0.82
N ARG A 111 -13.74 8.99 0.19
CA ARG A 111 -12.84 10.06 0.64
C ARG A 111 -13.26 11.43 0.12
N GLU A 112 -13.92 11.49 -1.02
CA GLU A 112 -14.36 12.77 -1.63
C GLU A 112 -15.71 13.25 -1.10
N ILE A 113 -16.55 12.36 -0.56
CA ILE A 113 -17.81 12.78 0.06
C ILE A 113 -17.54 13.14 1.52
N ASP A 114 -17.50 14.45 1.81
CA ASP A 114 -17.23 14.98 3.15
C ASP A 114 -18.32 14.70 4.20
N SER A 115 -19.38 13.97 3.84
CA SER A 115 -20.46 13.60 4.73
C SER A 115 -20.75 12.11 4.75
N ARG A 116 -21.09 11.61 5.94
CA ARG A 116 -21.63 10.25 6.13
C ARG A 116 -23.16 10.22 6.13
N GLN A 117 -23.81 11.38 6.02
CA GLN A 117 -25.25 11.51 5.83
C GLN A 117 -25.49 11.78 4.36
N ILE A 118 -25.96 10.78 3.63
CA ILE A 118 -26.11 10.85 2.17
C ILE A 118 -27.53 10.47 1.80
N GLU A 119 -28.26 11.39 1.18
CA GLU A 119 -29.53 11.08 0.53
C GLU A 119 -29.27 10.37 -0.79
N ILE A 120 -30.10 9.37 -1.08
CA ILE A 120 -29.98 8.52 -2.25
C ILE A 120 -31.24 8.69 -3.08
N LYS A 121 -31.09 9.15 -4.33
CA LYS A 121 -32.16 9.17 -5.33
C LYS A 121 -31.81 8.25 -6.47
N ILE A 122 -32.82 7.66 -7.11
CA ILE A 122 -32.65 6.78 -8.25
C ILE A 122 -33.71 7.11 -9.30
N THR A 123 -33.35 7.02 -10.59
CA THR A 123 -34.31 7.18 -11.68
C THR A 123 -35.31 6.03 -11.70
N ASN A 124 -36.50 6.25 -12.27
CA ASN A 124 -37.56 5.24 -12.33
C ASN A 124 -37.13 3.95 -13.03
N ASP A 125 -36.24 4.05 -14.02
CA ASP A 125 -35.65 2.91 -14.77
C ASP A 125 -34.48 2.24 -14.05
N GLY A 126 -34.05 2.78 -12.90
CA GLY A 126 -32.90 2.28 -12.15
C GLY A 126 -31.52 2.59 -12.78
N MET A 127 -31.45 3.27 -13.92
CA MET A 127 -30.19 3.43 -14.67
C MET A 127 -29.24 4.48 -14.09
N LYS A 128 -29.76 5.45 -13.34
CA LYS A 128 -28.96 6.49 -12.69
C LYS A 128 -29.27 6.59 -11.20
N ILE A 129 -28.22 6.79 -10.41
CA ILE A 129 -28.31 7.04 -8.97
C ILE A 129 -27.68 8.41 -8.66
N ALA A 130 -28.25 9.14 -7.70
CA ALA A 130 -27.67 10.36 -7.18
C ALA A 130 -27.36 10.19 -5.70
N LEU A 131 -26.16 10.61 -5.29
CA LEU A 131 -25.75 10.72 -3.90
C LEU A 131 -25.66 12.21 -3.56
N ILE A 132 -26.48 12.64 -2.60
CA ILE A 132 -26.61 14.03 -2.19
C ILE A 132 -26.08 14.14 -0.75
N PRO A 133 -24.87 14.69 -0.56
CA PRO A 133 -24.31 14.90 0.78
C PRO A 133 -25.22 15.81 1.61
N ASN A 134 -25.51 15.43 2.84
CA ASN A 134 -26.39 16.16 3.77
C ASN A 134 -27.80 16.45 3.23
N GLY A 135 -28.31 15.61 2.31
CA GLY A 135 -29.69 15.71 1.86
C GLY A 135 -30.70 15.47 3.00
N GLU A 136 -31.92 15.95 2.81
CA GLU A 136 -32.97 15.92 3.84
C GLU A 136 -33.34 14.48 4.25
N LYS A 137 -33.44 13.58 3.26
CA LYS A 137 -33.79 12.16 3.47
C LYS A 137 -32.53 11.28 3.45
N ASN A 138 -31.55 11.64 4.27
CA ASN A 138 -30.26 10.98 4.27
C ASN A 138 -30.26 9.60 4.94
N HIS A 139 -29.36 8.77 4.44
CA HIS A 139 -28.94 7.52 5.06
C HIS A 139 -27.63 7.75 5.80
N ARG A 140 -27.45 7.11 6.94
CA ARG A 140 -26.18 7.10 7.66
C ARG A 140 -25.27 6.00 7.10
N PHE A 141 -24.13 6.41 6.56
CA PHE A 141 -23.05 5.53 6.13
C PHE A 141 -22.05 5.30 7.26
N THR A 142 -21.45 4.11 7.30
CA THR A 142 -20.33 3.81 8.20
C THR A 142 -19.06 4.56 7.77
N LYS A 143 -18.03 4.56 8.64
CA LYS A 143 -16.71 5.12 8.29
C LYS A 143 -16.10 4.47 7.04
N SER A 144 -16.45 3.21 6.77
CA SER A 144 -15.99 2.47 5.59
C SER A 144 -16.88 2.66 4.36
N GLY A 145 -17.79 3.64 4.36
CA GLY A 145 -18.64 3.96 3.21
C GLY A 145 -19.74 2.92 2.93
N LYS A 146 -20.30 2.29 3.97
CA LYS A 146 -21.35 1.27 3.81
C LYS A 146 -22.67 1.70 4.43
N THR A 147 -23.78 1.37 3.79
CA THR A 147 -25.13 1.42 4.38
C THR A 147 -26.01 0.33 3.77
N LYS A 148 -27.23 0.12 4.24
CA LYS A 148 -28.15 -0.89 3.72
C LYS A 148 -29.48 -0.29 3.33
N ASN A 149 -29.98 -0.62 2.15
CA ASN A 149 -31.31 -0.22 1.70
C ASN A 149 -31.97 -1.34 0.88
N MET A 150 -32.94 -2.03 1.49
CA MET A 150 -33.67 -3.13 0.84
C MET A 150 -34.69 -2.65 -0.20
N GLU A 151 -35.21 -1.43 -0.05
CA GLU A 151 -36.17 -0.85 -1.00
C GLU A 151 -35.49 -0.53 -2.34
N LEU A 152 -34.26 0.01 -2.29
CA LEU A 152 -33.42 0.20 -3.46
C LEU A 152 -33.16 -1.13 -4.18
N LEU A 153 -32.80 -2.19 -3.44
CA LEU A 153 -32.60 -3.52 -4.01
C LEU A 153 -33.86 -4.05 -4.71
N LYS A 154 -35.03 -3.90 -4.09
CA LYS A 154 -36.31 -4.30 -4.68
C LYS A 154 -36.57 -3.56 -5.98
N ARG A 155 -36.41 -2.23 -6.00
CA ARG A 155 -36.59 -1.39 -7.19
C ARG A 155 -35.67 -1.79 -8.34
N LEU A 156 -34.40 -2.05 -8.06
CA LEU A 156 -33.45 -2.50 -9.08
C LEU A 156 -33.88 -3.83 -9.71
N LYS A 157 -34.30 -4.81 -8.89
CA LYS A 157 -34.79 -6.10 -9.38
C LYS A 157 -36.06 -5.95 -10.21
N SER A 158 -37.01 -5.12 -9.77
CA SER A 158 -38.25 -4.83 -10.51
C SER A 158 -37.98 -4.15 -11.85
N ASN A 159 -36.91 -3.37 -11.96
CA ASN A 159 -36.47 -2.72 -13.19
C ASN A 159 -35.46 -3.57 -14.00
N HIS A 160 -35.36 -4.87 -13.72
CA HIS A 160 -34.46 -5.80 -14.42
C HIS A 160 -32.97 -5.40 -14.41
N ILE A 161 -32.54 -4.62 -13.41
CA ILE A 161 -31.13 -4.34 -13.18
C ILE A 161 -30.51 -5.52 -12.41
N SER A 162 -29.54 -6.19 -13.03
CA SER A 162 -28.80 -7.28 -12.39
C SER A 162 -28.06 -6.80 -11.14
N VAL A 163 -28.09 -7.57 -10.07
CA VAL A 163 -27.34 -7.31 -8.82
C VAL A 163 -26.41 -8.50 -8.50
N PRO A 164 -25.16 -8.28 -8.05
CA PRO A 164 -24.59 -6.99 -7.68
C PRO A 164 -24.35 -6.07 -8.88
N THR A 165 -24.51 -4.76 -8.67
CA THR A 165 -24.32 -3.74 -9.71
C THR A 165 -23.37 -2.64 -9.23
N ALA A 166 -22.78 -1.92 -10.17
CA ALA A 166 -21.90 -0.80 -9.92
C ALA A 166 -22.38 0.43 -10.70
N TYR A 167 -22.40 1.59 -10.05
CA TYR A 167 -22.63 2.87 -10.68
C TYR A 167 -21.32 3.65 -10.74
N GLU A 168 -20.91 4.03 -11.95
CA GLU A 168 -19.78 4.92 -12.14
C GLU A 168 -20.21 6.36 -11.87
N MET A 169 -19.60 6.97 -10.86
CA MET A 169 -20.00 8.26 -10.31
C MET A 169 -19.20 9.41 -10.91
N LYS A 170 -19.87 10.51 -11.19
CA LYS A 170 -19.26 11.80 -11.54
C LYS A 170 -19.81 12.89 -10.64
N LEU A 171 -18.94 13.77 -10.16
CA LEU A 171 -19.34 14.94 -9.39
C LEU A 171 -19.89 16.02 -10.33
N ASP A 172 -21.12 16.44 -10.11
CA ASP A 172 -21.59 17.72 -10.62
C ASP A 172 -21.06 18.84 -9.72
N LYS A 173 -20.02 19.53 -10.20
CA LYS A 173 -19.34 20.60 -9.44
C LYS A 173 -20.26 21.78 -9.10
N LYS A 174 -21.34 21.99 -9.85
CA LYS A 174 -22.27 23.11 -9.58
C LYS A 174 -23.13 22.85 -8.36
N THR A 175 -23.54 21.61 -8.16
CA THR A 175 -24.51 21.21 -7.14
C THR A 175 -23.89 20.44 -5.98
N GLY A 176 -22.66 19.94 -6.13
CA GLY A 176 -22.02 19.06 -5.14
C GLY A 176 -22.61 17.63 -5.14
N VAL A 177 -23.48 17.32 -6.10
CA VAL A 177 -24.17 16.02 -6.19
C VAL A 177 -23.34 15.04 -7.02
N TRP A 178 -23.23 13.81 -6.55
CA TRP A 178 -22.60 12.74 -7.31
C TRP A 178 -23.65 11.99 -8.10
N ILE A 179 -23.49 11.94 -9.42
CA ILE A 179 -24.41 11.24 -10.34
C ILE A 179 -23.72 10.02 -10.90
N GLY A 180 -24.31 8.86 -10.65
CA GLY A 180 -23.87 7.55 -11.09
C GLY A 180 -24.69 7.02 -12.25
N THR A 181 -24.05 6.35 -13.20
CA THR A 181 -24.74 5.56 -14.25
C THR A 181 -24.32 4.10 -14.14
N VAL A 182 -25.26 3.16 -14.36
CA VAL A 182 -24.98 1.72 -14.31
C VAL A 182 -23.82 1.36 -15.25
N ASN A 183 -22.77 0.75 -14.69
CA ASN A 183 -21.65 0.22 -15.44
C ASN A 183 -21.96 -1.22 -15.89
N LYS A 184 -22.40 -1.38 -17.13
CA LYS A 184 -22.74 -2.68 -17.73
C LYS A 184 -21.54 -3.64 -17.87
N ASN A 185 -20.30 -3.14 -17.77
CA ASN A 185 -19.09 -3.97 -17.95
C ASN A 185 -18.71 -4.77 -16.69
N ASN A 186 -19.23 -4.42 -15.51
CA ASN A 186 -18.94 -5.13 -14.25
C ASN A 186 -19.82 -6.37 -13.99
N VAL A 187 -20.78 -6.68 -14.86
CA VAL A 187 -21.74 -7.79 -14.68
C VAL A 187 -21.12 -9.18 -14.99
N LYS A 188 -19.89 -9.26 -15.55
CA LYS A 188 -19.31 -10.54 -16.04
C LYS A 188 -18.26 -11.24 -15.15
N LYS A 189 -17.89 -10.73 -13.97
CA LYS A 189 -16.87 -11.38 -13.10
C LYS A 189 -17.44 -12.19 -11.92
N GLY A 190 -18.57 -12.85 -12.13
CA GLY A 190 -19.20 -13.75 -11.17
C GLY A 190 -19.34 -15.19 -11.69
N LYS A 191 -18.36 -15.74 -12.42
CA LYS A 191 -18.34 -17.18 -12.66
C LYS A 191 -17.78 -17.87 -11.41
N GLN A 192 -18.68 -18.53 -10.69
CA GLN A 192 -18.37 -19.51 -9.65
C GLN A 192 -17.31 -20.49 -10.16
N ILE A 193 -16.21 -20.61 -9.43
CA ILE A 193 -15.33 -21.77 -9.53
C ILE A 193 -16.08 -22.92 -8.84
N THR A 194 -16.89 -23.66 -9.60
CA THR A 194 -17.35 -24.98 -9.18
C THR A 194 -16.15 -25.91 -9.19
N LYS A 195 -15.70 -26.30 -7.98
CA LYS A 195 -14.83 -27.46 -7.78
C LYS A 195 -15.62 -28.71 -8.19
N LYS A 196 -15.07 -29.48 -9.13
CA LYS A 196 -15.31 -30.93 -9.24
C LYS A 196 -14.15 -31.64 -8.56
#